data_AF-A0A7J9TUF6-F1
#
_entry.id   AF-A0A7J9TUF6-F1
#
_cell.length_a   1.000
_cell.length_b   1.000
_cell.length_c   1.000
_cell.angle_alpha   90.00
_cell.angle_beta   90.00
_cell.angle_gamma   90.00
#
_symmetry.space_group_name_H-M   'P 1'
#
loop_
_entity.id
_entity.type
_entity.pdbx_description
1 polymer ?
#
loop_
_entity_poly.entity_id
_entity_poly.type
_entity_poly.pdbx_seq_one_letter_code
_entity_poly.pdbx_strand_id
1 'polypeptide(L)'
;MIDPIKELISLSEKKGFMAHKIVLKCQDCAHIEESNYYDLLKDKQYELLEPTTVPNPYIQESYYEEDVTATPIKFKIECPKCKGEMVGFSPVPMEYILNHLSSPPPDDMIYG
;
A
#
# COMPACT_ATOMS: atom_id res chain seq x y z
N MET A 1 6.24 -9.94 18.44
CA MET A 1 5.53 -9.78 17.15
C MET A 1 6.18 -8.61 16.45
N ILE A 2 6.74 -8.83 15.25
CA ILE A 2 7.31 -7.77 14.44
C ILE A 2 6.14 -7.00 13.84
N ASP A 3 6.16 -5.66 13.96
CA ASP A 3 5.15 -4.81 13.35
C ASP A 3 5.45 -4.74 11.84
N PRO A 4 4.63 -5.36 10.98
CA PRO A 4 4.90 -5.45 9.55
C PRO A 4 5.00 -4.08 8.90
N ILE A 5 4.33 -3.05 9.44
CA ILE A 5 4.41 -1.68 8.92
C ILE A 5 5.71 -1.01 9.32
N LYS A 6 6.22 -1.27 10.51
CA LYS A 6 7.54 -0.77 10.91
C LYS A 6 8.65 -1.33 10.01
N GLU A 7 8.52 -2.60 9.62
CA GLU A 7 9.43 -3.23 8.65
C GLU A 7 9.27 -2.62 7.25
N LEU A 8 8.03 -2.44 6.81
CA LEU A 8 7.67 -1.78 5.54
C LEU A 8 8.27 -0.37 5.43
N ILE A 9 8.19 0.44 6.48
CA ILE A 9 8.79 1.79 6.55
C ILE A 9 10.33 1.72 6.53
N SER A 10 10.92 0.77 7.26
CA SER A 10 12.37 0.62 7.31
C SER A 10 12.96 0.16 5.97
N LEU A 11 12.24 -0.67 5.22
CA LEU A 11 12.69 -1.14 3.91
C LEU A 11 12.43 -0.12 2.80
N SER A 12 11.38 0.68 2.91
CA SER A 12 11.04 1.70 1.91
C SER A 12 12.04 2.86 1.87
N GLU A 13 12.59 3.27 3.02
CA GLU A 13 13.66 4.28 3.09
C GLU A 13 14.89 3.89 2.25
N LYS A 14 15.14 2.58 2.11
CA LYS A 14 16.29 2.06 1.35
C LYS A 14 16.05 1.94 -0.15
N LYS A 15 14.79 1.82 -0.59
CA LYS A 15 14.45 1.42 -1.98
C LYS A 15 13.56 2.40 -2.75
N GLY A 16 13.07 3.48 -2.13
CA GLY A 16 12.31 4.54 -2.83
C GLY A 16 10.93 4.13 -3.36
N PHE A 17 10.52 2.86 -3.20
CA PHE A 17 9.27 2.30 -3.72
C PHE A 17 8.02 3.04 -3.22
N MET A 18 8.04 3.61 -2.01
CA MET A 18 6.88 4.32 -1.46
C MET A 18 6.71 5.77 -1.94
N ALA A 19 7.51 6.22 -2.92
CA ALA A 19 7.30 7.51 -3.57
C ALA A 19 6.04 7.53 -4.47
N HIS A 20 5.39 6.38 -4.69
CA HIS A 20 4.12 6.33 -5.41
C HIS A 20 3.09 7.24 -4.73
N LYS A 21 2.34 7.96 -5.55
CA LYS A 21 1.25 8.82 -5.10
C LYS A 21 -0.01 8.01 -4.88
N ILE A 22 -0.79 8.42 -3.90
CA ILE A 22 -2.16 7.97 -3.67
C ILE A 22 -3.07 9.19 -3.67
N VAL A 23 -4.23 9.02 -4.29
CA VAL A 23 -5.26 10.03 -4.35
C VAL A 23 -6.28 9.74 -3.26
N LEU A 24 -6.42 10.67 -2.31
CA LEU A 24 -7.37 10.62 -1.22
C LEU A 24 -8.57 11.48 -1.59
N LYS A 25 -9.78 10.96 -1.37
CA LYS A 25 -11.02 11.69 -1.64
C LYS A 25 -11.81 11.85 -0.36
N CYS A 26 -12.22 13.09 -0.08
CA CYS A 26 -13.09 13.41 1.03
C CYS A 26 -14.53 13.00 0.70
N GLN A 27 -15.16 12.30 1.64
CA GLN A 27 -16.55 11.85 1.46
C GLN A 27 -17.56 13.01 1.60
N ASP A 28 -17.27 14.01 2.44
CA ASP A 28 -18.20 15.10 2.76
C ASP A 28 -18.19 16.25 1.74
N CYS A 29 -17.00 16.67 1.28
CA CYS A 29 -16.87 17.84 0.40
C CYS A 29 -16.30 17.53 -0.99
N ALA A 30 -16.10 16.26 -1.30
CA ALA A 30 -15.50 15.78 -2.55
C ALA A 30 -14.11 16.37 -2.88
N HIS A 31 -13.43 16.99 -1.90
CA HIS A 31 -12.05 17.45 -2.06
C HIS A 31 -11.13 16.26 -2.33
N ILE A 32 -10.14 16.48 -3.20
CA ILE A 32 -9.16 15.49 -3.60
C ILE A 32 -7.80 16.01 -3.16
N GLU A 33 -7.02 15.14 -2.54
CA GLU A 33 -5.66 15.42 -2.09
C GLU A 33 -4.73 14.31 -2.55
N GLU A 34 -3.57 14.69 -3.08
CA GLU A 34 -2.51 13.73 -3.41
C GLU A 34 -1.55 13.64 -2.23
N SER A 35 -1.33 12.43 -1.76
CA SER A 35 -0.27 12.13 -0.78
C SER A 35 0.60 11.00 -1.31
N ASN A 36 1.66 10.63 -0.58
CA ASN A 36 2.47 9.46 -0.91
C ASN A 36 2.26 8.37 0.14
N TYR A 37 2.52 7.12 -0.24
CA TYR A 37 2.37 5.99 0.69
C TYR A 37 3.30 6.12 1.90
N TYR A 38 4.52 6.63 1.69
CA TYR A 38 5.53 6.75 2.73
C TYR A 38 5.08 7.63 3.90
N ASP A 39 4.61 8.84 3.61
CA ASP A 39 4.19 9.84 4.59
C ASP A 39 2.96 9.33 5.35
N LEU A 40 1.98 8.75 4.64
CA LEU A 40 0.78 8.19 5.28
C LEU A 40 1.11 7.02 6.23
N LEU A 41 2.05 6.16 5.86
CA LEU A 41 2.49 5.06 6.71
C LEU A 41 3.34 5.55 7.89
N LYS A 42 4.27 6.47 7.63
CA LYS A 42 5.15 7.08 8.64
C LYS A 42 4.38 7.83 9.70
N ASP A 43 3.39 8.62 9.29
CA ASP A 43 2.56 9.42 10.19
C ASP A 43 1.43 8.60 10.86
N LYS A 44 1.41 7.27 10.63
CA LYS A 44 0.42 6.34 11.16
C LYS A 44 -1.02 6.69 10.76
N GLN A 45 -1.19 7.27 9.57
CA GLN A 45 -2.48 7.66 9.01
C GLN A 45 -3.11 6.50 8.22
N TYR A 46 -3.14 5.32 8.83
CA TYR A 46 -3.63 4.10 8.20
C TYR A 46 -4.34 3.17 9.20
N GLU A 47 -5.16 2.28 8.65
CA GLU A 47 -5.89 1.21 9.30
C GLU A 47 -5.68 -0.05 8.47
N LEU A 48 -5.27 -1.14 9.13
CA LEU A 48 -5.22 -2.46 8.50
C LEU A 48 -6.60 -3.08 8.63
N LEU A 49 -7.20 -3.42 7.49
CA LEU A 49 -8.46 -4.15 7.49
C LEU A 49 -8.23 -5.63 7.74
N GLU A 50 -9.31 -6.36 8.05
CA GLU A 50 -9.21 -7.81 8.21
C GLU A 50 -8.70 -8.46 6.91
N PRO A 51 -7.81 -9.46 7.01
CA PRO A 51 -7.33 -10.19 5.84
C PRO A 51 -8.51 -10.74 5.06
N THR A 52 -8.58 -10.41 3.77
CA THR A 52 -9.65 -10.83 2.89
C THR A 52 -9.09 -11.64 1.73
N THR A 53 -9.90 -12.56 1.22
CA THR A 53 -9.52 -13.38 0.08
C THR A 53 -9.79 -12.58 -1.20
N VAL A 54 -8.73 -12.27 -1.93
CA VAL A 54 -8.82 -11.60 -3.24
C VAL A 54 -8.27 -12.53 -4.32
N PRO A 55 -8.85 -12.50 -5.53
CA PRO A 55 -8.29 -13.25 -6.65
C PRO A 55 -6.87 -12.73 -6.92
N ASN A 56 -5.92 -13.63 -7.13
CA ASN A 56 -4.53 -13.27 -7.33
C ASN A 56 -4.37 -12.36 -8.57
N PRO A 57 -3.91 -11.10 -8.42
CA PRO A 57 -3.83 -10.15 -9.53
C PRO A 57 -2.77 -10.52 -10.57
N TYR A 58 -1.89 -11.49 -10.31
CA TYR A 58 -0.79 -11.88 -11.20
C TYR A 58 -1.02 -13.19 -11.99
N ILE A 59 -2.06 -13.95 -11.67
CA ILE A 59 -2.35 -15.22 -12.36
C ILE A 59 -3.60 -15.04 -13.23
N GLN A 60 -3.44 -14.32 -14.35
CA GLN A 60 -4.45 -14.28 -15.42
C GLN A 60 -4.17 -15.28 -16.56
N GLU A 61 -3.02 -15.98 -16.53
CA GLU A 61 -2.56 -16.82 -17.65
C GLU A 61 -2.80 -18.34 -17.48
N SER A 62 -3.28 -18.80 -16.33
CA SER A 62 -3.55 -20.23 -16.11
C SER A 62 -4.98 -20.45 -15.65
N TYR A 63 -5.57 -21.56 -16.10
CA TYR A 63 -6.92 -22.07 -15.83
C TYR A 63 -7.32 -22.24 -14.34
N TYR A 64 -6.54 -21.70 -13.39
CA TYR A 64 -6.76 -21.73 -11.96
C TYR A 64 -6.71 -20.30 -11.41
N GLU A 65 -7.86 -19.79 -10.98
CA GLU A 65 -7.95 -18.60 -10.13
C GLU A 65 -7.44 -19.01 -8.75
N GLU A 66 -6.18 -18.68 -8.43
CA GLU A 66 -5.67 -18.85 -7.07
C GLU A 66 -6.17 -17.68 -6.21
N ASP A 67 -6.93 -18.02 -5.18
CA ASP A 67 -7.37 -17.11 -4.14
C ASP A 67 -6.22 -16.86 -3.16
N VAL A 68 -5.83 -15.60 -2.99
CA VAL A 68 -4.78 -15.22 -2.03
C VAL A 68 -5.39 -14.42 -0.88
N THR A 69 -4.98 -14.75 0.34
CA THR A 69 -5.31 -13.93 1.52
C THR A 69 -4.43 -12.68 1.51
N ALA A 70 -5.06 -11.52 1.48
CA ALA A 70 -4.42 -10.23 1.36
C ALA A 70 -4.95 -9.26 2.40
N THR A 71 -4.07 -8.48 3.03
CA THR A 71 -4.46 -7.46 4.01
C THR A 71 -4.53 -6.09 3.33
N PRO A 72 -5.73 -5.51 3.15
CA PRO A 72 -5.88 -4.19 2.56
C PRO A 72 -5.39 -3.11 3.54
N ILE A 73 -4.65 -2.14 3.01
CA ILE A 73 -4.25 -0.95 3.77
C ILE A 73 -5.23 0.17 3.43
N LYS A 74 -5.99 0.62 4.43
CA LYS A 74 -6.89 1.77 4.34
C LYS A 74 -6.18 2.98 4.92
N PHE A 75 -5.96 4.00 4.11
CA PHE A 75 -5.43 5.28 4.56
C PHE A 75 -6.57 6.19 5.00
N LYS A 76 -6.39 6.85 6.13
CA LYS A 76 -7.40 7.75 6.72
C LYS A 76 -6.74 9.03 7.19
N ILE A 77 -7.14 10.14 6.58
CA ILE A 77 -6.68 11.48 6.94
C ILE A 77 -7.88 12.42 7.15
N GLU A 78 -7.67 13.50 7.90
CA GLU A 78 -8.66 14.57 8.01
C GLU A 78 -8.57 15.49 6.79
N CYS A 79 -9.73 15.85 6.23
CA CYS A 79 -9.78 16.75 5.10
C CYS A 79 -9.37 18.18 5.50
N PRO A 80 -8.40 18.81 4.81
CA PRO A 80 -7.97 20.17 5.14
C PRO A 80 -9.06 21.22 4.93
N LYS A 81 -10.11 20.91 4.14
CA LYS A 81 -11.19 21.86 3.84
C LYS A 81 -12.37 21.81 4.80
N CYS A 82 -12.87 20.62 5.09
CA CYS A 82 -14.10 20.44 5.88
C CYS A 82 -13.88 19.69 7.19
N LYS A 83 -12.64 19.23 7.48
CA LYS A 83 -12.32 18.32 8.59
C LYS A 83 -13.09 16.99 8.55
N GLY A 84 -13.70 16.67 7.41
CA GLY A 84 -14.35 15.39 7.14
C GLY A 84 -13.32 14.28 6.91
N GLU A 85 -13.78 13.03 6.89
CA GLU A 85 -12.89 11.88 6.68
C GLU A 85 -12.51 11.76 5.19
N MET A 86 -11.21 11.65 4.92
CA MET A 86 -10.68 11.26 3.61
C MET A 86 -10.14 9.84 3.69
N VAL A 87 -10.55 9.01 2.74
CA VAL A 87 -10.16 7.60 2.68
C VAL A 87 -9.50 7.30 1.34
N GLY A 88 -8.46 6.49 1.37
CA GLY A 88 -7.87 5.86 0.19
C GLY A 88 -7.47 4.43 0.50
N PHE A 89 -7.43 3.59 -0.52
CA PHE A 89 -7.01 2.21 -0.39
C PHE A 89 -5.73 1.99 -1.17
N SER A 90 -4.80 1.23 -0.60
CA SER A 90 -3.65 0.77 -1.36
C SER A 90 -4.12 -0.15 -2.50
N PRO A 91 -3.66 0.08 -3.76
CA PRO A 91 -3.98 -0.78 -4.89
C PRO A 91 -3.30 -2.16 -4.78
N VAL A 92 -2.29 -2.27 -3.92
CA VAL A 92 -1.57 -3.51 -3.62
C VAL A 92 -1.66 -3.82 -2.13
N PRO A 93 -1.86 -5.09 -1.75
CA PRO A 93 -1.93 -5.48 -0.36
C PRO A 93 -0.55 -5.44 0.32
N MET A 94 -0.56 -5.40 1.66
CA MET A 94 0.64 -5.23 2.48
C MET A 94 1.69 -6.33 2.23
N GLU A 95 1.24 -7.58 2.12
CA GLU A 95 2.09 -8.75 1.90
C GLU A 95 2.88 -8.63 0.60
N TYR A 96 2.24 -8.09 -0.44
CA TYR A 96 2.87 -7.88 -1.74
C TYR A 96 3.95 -6.79 -1.65
N ILE A 97 3.66 -5.68 -0.97
CA ILE A 97 4.61 -4.59 -0.78
C ILE A 97 5.83 -5.09 0.02
N LEU A 98 5.62 -5.85 1.10
CA LEU A 98 6.71 -6.45 1.89
C LEU A 98 7.56 -7.39 1.07
N ASN A 99 6.95 -8.31 0.33
CA ASN A 99 7.69 -9.24 -0.53
C ASN A 99 8.54 -8.50 -1.57
N HIS A 100 8.01 -7.45 -2.18
CA HIS A 100 8.73 -6.66 -3.17
C HIS A 100 9.91 -5.88 -2.56
N LEU A 101 9.70 -5.29 -1.37
CA LEU A 101 10.73 -4.55 -0.65
C LEU A 101 11.83 -5.43 -0.06
N SER A 102 11.48 -6.63 0.40
CA SER A 102 12.41 -7.63 0.95
C SER A 102 13.16 -8.41 -0.13
N SER A 103 12.68 -8.41 -1.38
CA SER A 103 13.38 -9.06 -2.48
C SER A 103 14.75 -8.40 -2.71
N PRO A 104 15.81 -9.18 -3.00
CA PRO A 104 17.08 -8.60 -3.41
C PRO A 104 16.86 -7.72 -4.65
N PRO A 105 17.59 -6.60 -4.80
CA PRO A 105 17.58 -5.86 -6.06
C PRO A 105 17.93 -6.83 -7.20
N PRO A 106 17.34 -6.68 -8.40
CA PRO A 106 17.74 -7.50 -9.54
C PRO A 106 19.25 -7.35 -9.74
N ASP A 107 19.96 -8.47 -9.87
CA ASP A 107 21.40 -8.47 -10.09
C ASP A 107 21.71 -7.70 -11.39
N ASP A 108 22.52 -6.64 -11.28
CA ASP A 108 22.95 -5.81 -12.43
C ASP A 108 23.57 -6.66 -13.55
N MET A 109 24.17 -7.81 -13.18
CA MET A 109 24.79 -8.75 -14.12
C MET A 109 23.83 -9.39 -15.14
N ILE A 110 22.52 -9.41 -14.88
CA ILE A 110 21.55 -10.03 -15.79
C ILE A 110 20.86 -8.98 -16.68
N TYR A 111 20.80 -7.72 -16.24
CA TYR A 111 20.06 -6.67 -16.96
C TYR A 111 20.92 -5.62 -17.68
N GLY A 112 22.25 -5.60 -17.46
CA GLY A 112 23.21 -4.88 -18.30
C GLY A 112 23.31 -3.38 -18.04
#